data_AF-A0AA90SUH5-F1
#
_entry.id   AF-A0AA90SUH5-F1
#
_cell.length_a   1.000
_cell.length_b   1.000
_cell.length_c   1.000
_cell.angle_alpha   90.00
_cell.angle_beta   90.00
_cell.angle_gamma   90.00
#
_symmetry.space_group_name_H-M   'P 1'
#
loop_
_entity.id
_entity.type
_entity.pdbx_description
1 polymer ?
#
loop_
_entity_poly.entity_id
_entity_poly.type
_entity_poly.pdbx_seq_one_letter_code
_entity_poly.pdbx_strand_id
1 'polypeptide(L)'
;MTKPSASLMYLLSYYGHCGHPAVYFDLNRLGKCTKKEFIAGERKDGTSALFGACQNRHLEASSTLIAMITNIDLDLDVKKELLAGRREDGTSSLFIACQYGYHEIVTVLIAGIFSSDLNFSNGEKAELLAGKSKNDCPALHVACQNGHPETVTVLIAGICRADLNVNNSKRIELLAGKSSNGWPALYIACQYGHHKTVTALIAAICRGNLNINDDGKTEFSAGKNKYCFSTLISAFISTIRGGSRNLSKHQKVELIAGESNSGCPALHVACENGNLDVVTVLVSAICSSALSLSQSEKDKLLAGKDEESGVSALERARALGHDKIVEFLRNCGM
;
A
#
# COMPACT_ATOMS: atom_id res chain seq x y z
N MET A 1 -38.97 5.01 -15.57
CA MET A 1 -38.53 5.57 -14.27
C MET A 1 -37.03 5.77 -14.33
N THR A 2 -36.58 7.02 -14.33
CA THR A 2 -35.14 7.36 -14.29
C THR A 2 -34.58 6.92 -12.93
N LYS A 3 -33.61 6.00 -12.91
CA LYS A 3 -32.87 5.70 -11.67
C LYS A 3 -32.35 7.03 -11.09
N PRO A 4 -32.50 7.29 -9.78
CA PRO A 4 -31.93 8.48 -9.14
C PRO A 4 -30.43 8.60 -9.48
N SER A 5 -29.88 9.82 -9.59
CA SER A 5 -28.49 10.02 -10.07
C SER A 5 -27.43 9.39 -9.18
N ALA A 6 -27.77 9.17 -7.92
CA ALA A 6 -27.00 8.42 -6.94
C ALA A 6 -27.98 7.83 -5.92
N SER A 7 -27.66 6.65 -5.37
CA SER A 7 -28.40 6.11 -4.23
C SER A 7 -28.25 7.00 -2.99
N LEU A 8 -29.19 6.91 -2.05
CA LEU A 8 -29.11 7.64 -0.77
C LEU A 8 -27.83 7.27 -0.01
N MET A 9 -27.47 5.97 0.01
CA MET A 9 -26.24 5.50 0.65
C MET A 9 -24.99 6.13 0.01
N TYR A 10 -24.95 6.24 -1.33
CA TYR A 10 -23.86 6.94 -2.01
C TYR A 10 -23.74 8.38 -1.53
N LEU A 11 -24.85 9.14 -1.55
CA LEU A 11 -24.84 10.55 -1.19
C LEU A 11 -24.42 10.75 0.27
N LEU A 12 -24.96 9.95 1.19
CA LEU A 12 -24.57 9.98 2.60
C LEU A 12 -23.08 9.68 2.77
N SER A 13 -22.54 8.73 2.02
CA SER A 13 -21.11 8.38 2.09
C SER A 13 -20.22 9.44 1.45
N TYR A 14 -20.67 10.02 0.33
CA TYR A 14 -19.98 11.08 -0.41
C TYR A 14 -19.90 12.40 0.36
N TYR A 15 -20.88 12.69 1.22
CA TYR A 15 -20.88 13.87 2.09
C TYR A 15 -20.51 13.58 3.55
N GLY A 16 -20.17 12.33 3.89
CA GLY A 16 -19.70 11.96 5.24
C GLY A 16 -20.79 11.77 6.31
N HIS A 17 -22.06 11.62 5.93
CA HIS A 17 -23.22 11.53 6.84
C HIS A 17 -23.73 10.10 7.11
N CYS A 18 -23.05 9.04 6.66
CA CYS A 18 -23.57 7.67 6.83
C CYS A 18 -23.45 7.09 8.25
N GLY A 19 -22.83 7.81 9.20
CA GLY A 19 -22.76 7.41 10.62
C GLY A 19 -24.07 7.55 11.41
N HIS A 20 -25.14 8.07 10.81
CA HIS A 20 -26.41 8.27 11.53
C HIS A 20 -27.12 6.93 11.84
N PRO A 21 -27.53 6.66 13.11
CA PRO A 21 -28.11 5.37 13.51
C PRO A 21 -29.35 4.93 12.72
N ALA A 22 -30.12 5.88 12.17
CA ALA A 22 -31.28 5.58 11.32
C ALA A 22 -30.91 4.72 10.09
N VAL A 23 -29.69 4.89 9.54
CA VAL A 23 -29.20 4.12 8.39
C VAL A 23 -29.06 2.63 8.72
N TYR A 24 -28.71 2.30 9.96
CA TYR A 24 -28.56 0.92 10.44
C TYR A 24 -29.90 0.25 10.75
N PHE A 25 -30.89 1.01 11.22
CA PHE A 25 -32.17 0.46 11.63
C PHE A 25 -32.96 -0.11 10.44
N ASP A 26 -32.88 0.56 9.28
CA ASP A 26 -33.55 0.11 8.08
C ASP A 26 -32.91 -1.14 7.47
N LEU A 27 -31.60 -1.31 7.60
CA LEU A 27 -30.84 -2.43 7.04
C LEU A 27 -31.30 -3.81 7.53
N ASN A 28 -31.62 -3.95 8.82
CA ASN A 28 -31.98 -5.24 9.41
C ASN A 28 -33.34 -5.78 8.93
N ARG A 29 -34.20 -4.91 8.39
CA ARG A 29 -35.55 -5.27 7.90
C ARG A 29 -35.57 -5.67 6.42
N LEU A 30 -34.46 -5.50 5.71
CA LEU A 30 -34.35 -5.74 4.28
C LEU A 30 -34.01 -7.20 3.96
N GLY A 31 -34.50 -7.70 2.82
CA GLY A 31 -34.07 -8.97 2.24
C GLY A 31 -32.61 -8.92 1.76
N LYS A 32 -31.96 -10.09 1.58
CA LYS A 32 -30.52 -10.18 1.24
C LYS A 32 -30.12 -9.40 -0.02
N CYS A 33 -30.88 -9.48 -1.11
CA CYS A 33 -30.59 -8.73 -2.34
C CYS A 33 -30.65 -7.22 -2.12
N THR A 34 -31.70 -6.74 -1.43
CA THR A 34 -31.89 -5.31 -1.13
C THR A 34 -30.83 -4.78 -0.17
N LYS A 35 -30.35 -5.62 0.76
CA LYS A 35 -29.21 -5.31 1.65
C LYS A 35 -27.93 -5.05 0.86
N LYS A 36 -27.58 -5.93 -0.10
CA LYS A 36 -26.42 -5.75 -0.97
C LYS A 36 -26.52 -4.42 -1.71
N GLU A 37 -27.62 -4.19 -2.41
CA GLU A 37 -27.82 -2.98 -3.23
C GLU A 37 -27.77 -1.70 -2.39
N PHE A 38 -28.37 -1.73 -1.20
CA PHE A 38 -28.36 -0.58 -0.28
C PHE A 38 -26.94 -0.23 0.19
N ILE A 39 -26.13 -1.22 0.58
CA ILE A 39 -24.75 -0.98 1.05
C ILE A 39 -23.81 -0.63 -0.11
N ALA A 40 -23.92 -1.35 -1.23
CA ALA A 40 -23.15 -1.06 -2.44
C ALA A 40 -23.31 0.42 -2.81
N GLY A 41 -24.54 0.93 -2.68
CA GLY A 41 -24.83 2.34 -2.73
C GLY A 41 -24.25 2.96 -3.99
N GLU A 42 -24.68 2.47 -5.15
CA GLU A 42 -24.03 2.80 -6.42
C GLU A 42 -24.51 4.14 -6.98
N ARG A 43 -23.58 4.86 -7.60
CA ARG A 43 -23.85 6.00 -8.48
C ARG A 43 -24.10 5.49 -9.91
N LYS A 44 -24.67 6.33 -10.78
CA LYS A 44 -24.93 6.00 -12.20
C LYS A 44 -23.70 5.50 -12.98
N ASP A 45 -22.49 5.86 -12.55
CA ASP A 45 -21.20 5.45 -13.13
C ASP A 45 -20.59 4.23 -12.41
N GLY A 46 -21.43 3.41 -11.77
CA GLY A 46 -21.03 2.21 -11.02
C GLY A 46 -20.11 2.46 -9.82
N THR A 47 -19.94 3.72 -9.39
CA THR A 47 -19.12 4.03 -8.21
C THR A 47 -19.86 3.60 -6.94
N SER A 48 -19.27 2.69 -6.18
CA SER A 48 -19.79 2.27 -4.87
C SER A 48 -19.71 3.38 -3.81
N ALA A 49 -20.56 3.29 -2.79
CA ALA A 49 -20.57 4.20 -1.65
C ALA A 49 -19.25 4.20 -0.87
N LEU A 50 -18.62 3.03 -0.72
CA LEU A 50 -17.31 2.90 -0.07
C LEU A 50 -16.22 3.63 -0.86
N PHE A 51 -16.25 3.56 -2.20
CA PHE A 51 -15.33 4.31 -3.04
C PHE A 51 -15.51 5.82 -2.86
N GLY A 52 -16.77 6.29 -2.87
CA GLY A 52 -17.09 7.70 -2.66
C GLY A 52 -16.61 8.24 -1.31
N ALA A 53 -16.80 7.48 -0.23
CA ALA A 53 -16.30 7.86 1.10
C ALA A 53 -14.76 7.93 1.13
N CYS A 54 -14.09 6.92 0.56
CA CYS A 54 -12.63 6.88 0.49
C CYS A 54 -12.05 8.03 -0.36
N GLN A 55 -12.67 8.32 -1.51
CA GLN A 55 -12.23 9.40 -2.41
C GLN A 55 -12.30 10.78 -1.76
N ASN A 56 -13.34 11.05 -0.96
CA ASN A 56 -13.56 12.35 -0.31
C ASN A 56 -12.99 12.43 1.13
N ARG A 57 -12.15 11.47 1.52
CA ARG A 57 -11.51 11.40 2.84
C ARG A 57 -12.49 11.34 4.03
N HIS A 58 -13.66 10.74 3.85
CA HIS A 58 -14.65 10.63 4.92
C HIS A 58 -14.39 9.39 5.79
N LEU A 59 -13.47 9.52 6.74
CA LEU A 59 -13.05 8.42 7.63
C LEU A 59 -14.21 7.76 8.38
N GLU A 60 -15.09 8.55 8.99
CA GLU A 60 -16.25 8.03 9.74
C GLU A 60 -17.19 7.25 8.83
N ALA A 61 -17.38 7.73 7.60
CA ALA A 61 -18.20 7.08 6.61
C ALA A 61 -17.60 5.75 6.15
N SER A 62 -16.31 5.73 5.81
CA SER A 62 -15.58 4.51 5.48
C SER A 62 -15.64 3.50 6.62
N SER A 63 -15.41 3.91 7.87
CA SER A 63 -15.47 3.02 9.04
C SER A 63 -16.86 2.44 9.26
N THR A 64 -17.89 3.26 9.10
CA THR A 64 -19.29 2.85 9.24
C THR A 64 -19.65 1.82 8.17
N LEU A 65 -19.31 2.08 6.91
CA LEU A 65 -19.56 1.14 5.81
C LEU A 65 -18.82 -0.19 6.01
N ILE A 66 -17.55 -0.16 6.42
CA ILE A 66 -16.79 -1.38 6.70
C ILE A 66 -17.45 -2.18 7.84
N ALA A 67 -17.87 -1.52 8.92
CA ALA A 67 -18.59 -2.18 10.02
C ALA A 67 -19.93 -2.77 9.56
N MET A 68 -20.67 -2.10 8.67
CA MET A 68 -21.89 -2.67 8.08
C MET A 68 -21.56 -3.91 7.24
N ILE A 69 -20.55 -3.85 6.38
CA ILE A 69 -20.16 -4.96 5.50
C ILE A 69 -19.69 -6.18 6.30
N THR A 70 -18.94 -5.98 7.38
CA THR A 70 -18.46 -7.10 8.21
C THR A 70 -19.60 -7.79 8.95
N ASN A 71 -20.54 -7.01 9.51
CA ASN A 71 -21.60 -7.52 10.38
C ASN A 71 -22.87 -8.00 9.64
N ILE A 72 -23.03 -7.67 8.36
CA ILE A 72 -24.26 -8.02 7.64
C ILE A 72 -24.35 -9.53 7.35
N ASP A 73 -25.57 -10.07 7.39
CA ASP A 73 -25.86 -11.46 6.98
C ASP A 73 -25.92 -11.58 5.44
N LEU A 74 -24.75 -11.58 4.81
CA LEU A 74 -24.53 -11.81 3.38
C LEU A 74 -23.42 -12.83 3.16
N ASP A 75 -23.45 -13.48 2.00
CA ASP A 75 -22.42 -14.45 1.60
C ASP A 75 -21.05 -13.78 1.53
N LEU A 76 -20.00 -14.57 1.81
CA LEU A 76 -18.63 -14.07 1.92
C LEU A 76 -18.14 -13.42 0.61
N ASP A 77 -18.53 -13.96 -0.55
CA ASP A 77 -18.21 -13.39 -1.85
C ASP A 77 -18.81 -11.99 -2.07
N VAL A 78 -20.05 -11.78 -1.59
CA VAL A 78 -20.70 -10.46 -1.63
C VAL A 78 -19.98 -9.49 -0.69
N LYS A 79 -19.59 -9.94 0.51
CA LYS A 79 -18.80 -9.11 1.42
C LYS A 79 -17.45 -8.73 0.82
N LYS A 80 -16.77 -9.65 0.14
CA LYS A 80 -15.51 -9.38 -0.59
C LYS A 80 -15.70 -8.31 -1.66
N GLU A 81 -16.75 -8.42 -2.46
CA GLU A 81 -17.10 -7.44 -3.49
C GLU A 81 -17.37 -6.04 -2.88
N LEU A 82 -18.16 -5.97 -1.81
CA LEU A 82 -18.46 -4.73 -1.10
C LEU A 82 -17.21 -4.10 -0.45
N LEU A 83 -16.33 -4.92 0.15
CA LEU A 83 -15.06 -4.45 0.73
C LEU A 83 -14.08 -3.94 -0.33
N ALA A 84 -14.06 -4.52 -1.52
CA ALA A 84 -13.25 -4.00 -2.62
C ALA A 84 -13.68 -2.58 -3.01
N GLY A 85 -14.98 -2.26 -2.83
CA GLY A 85 -15.55 -0.94 -3.01
C GLY A 85 -15.13 -0.34 -4.34
N ARG A 86 -15.53 -0.96 -5.45
CA ARG A 86 -15.03 -0.61 -6.78
C ARG A 86 -15.81 0.53 -7.42
N ARG A 87 -15.18 1.14 -8.42
CA ARG A 87 -15.80 1.93 -9.48
C ARG A 87 -16.10 1.04 -10.69
N GLU A 88 -16.91 1.51 -11.64
CA GLU A 88 -17.21 0.81 -12.89
C GLU A 88 -15.96 0.40 -13.69
N ASP A 89 -14.89 1.20 -13.65
CA ASP A 89 -13.62 0.87 -14.30
C ASP A 89 -12.79 -0.20 -13.56
N GLY A 90 -13.30 -0.73 -12.45
CA GLY A 90 -12.63 -1.75 -11.62
C GLY A 90 -11.69 -1.20 -10.55
N THR A 91 -11.45 0.12 -10.52
CA THR A 91 -10.59 0.76 -9.51
C THR A 91 -11.17 0.59 -8.11
N SER A 92 -10.37 0.05 -7.20
CA SER A 92 -10.79 -0.23 -5.81
C SER A 92 -10.74 1.00 -4.89
N SER A 93 -11.49 0.92 -3.78
CA SER A 93 -11.45 1.91 -2.71
C SER A 93 -10.07 2.03 -2.05
N LEU A 94 -9.34 0.90 -1.96
CA LEU A 94 -7.98 0.89 -1.45
C LEU A 94 -7.03 1.66 -2.37
N PHE A 95 -7.16 1.49 -3.70
CA PHE A 95 -6.36 2.22 -4.67
C PHE A 95 -6.52 3.74 -4.51
N ILE A 96 -7.76 4.24 -4.46
CA ILE A 96 -8.02 5.69 -4.42
C ILE A 96 -7.56 6.30 -3.08
N ALA A 97 -7.73 5.59 -1.96
CA ALA A 97 -7.21 6.02 -0.67
C ALA A 97 -5.68 6.09 -0.67
N CYS A 98 -5.01 5.11 -1.29
CA CYS A 98 -3.56 5.09 -1.45
C CYS A 98 -3.04 6.18 -2.38
N GLN A 99 -3.77 6.48 -3.46
CA GLN A 99 -3.42 7.54 -4.41
C GLN A 99 -3.39 8.92 -3.72
N TYR A 100 -4.36 9.20 -2.85
CA TYR A 100 -4.42 10.48 -2.11
C TYR A 100 -3.63 10.47 -0.79
N GLY A 101 -3.07 9.33 -0.38
CA GLY A 101 -2.28 9.25 0.86
C GLY A 101 -3.11 9.26 2.14
N TYR A 102 -4.37 8.85 2.08
CA TYR A 102 -5.28 8.84 3.23
C TYR A 102 -5.03 7.62 4.13
N HIS A 103 -3.89 7.63 4.83
CA HIS A 103 -3.42 6.50 5.62
C HIS A 103 -4.43 6.03 6.67
N GLU A 104 -5.24 6.93 7.28
CA GLU A 104 -6.26 6.53 8.25
C GLU A 104 -7.38 5.69 7.61
N ILE A 105 -7.76 6.03 6.37
CA ILE A 105 -8.76 5.26 5.61
C ILE A 105 -8.16 3.92 5.19
N VAL A 106 -6.91 3.89 4.75
CA VAL A 106 -6.19 2.65 4.42
C VAL A 106 -6.15 1.72 5.62
N THR A 107 -5.90 2.24 6.83
CA THR A 107 -5.97 1.44 8.07
C THR A 107 -7.34 0.81 8.27
N VAL A 108 -8.42 1.57 8.11
CA VAL A 108 -9.80 1.07 8.26
C VAL A 108 -10.15 0.01 7.23
N LEU A 109 -9.75 0.21 5.96
CA LEU A 109 -9.96 -0.78 4.90
C LEU A 109 -9.23 -2.09 5.21
N ILE A 110 -7.96 -2.02 5.64
CA ILE A 110 -7.17 -3.19 6.03
C ILE A 110 -7.79 -3.88 7.24
N ALA A 111 -8.23 -3.14 8.27
CA ALA A 111 -8.92 -3.72 9.42
C ALA A 111 -10.18 -4.50 8.99
N GLY A 112 -10.93 -3.99 8.03
CA GLY A 112 -12.08 -4.71 7.43
C GLY A 112 -11.67 -6.02 6.76
N ILE A 113 -10.60 -6.02 5.96
CA ILE A 113 -10.07 -7.22 5.27
C ILE A 113 -9.66 -8.32 6.28
N PHE A 114 -9.15 -7.92 7.44
CA PHE A 114 -8.67 -8.81 8.50
C PHE A 114 -9.64 -9.03 9.65
N SER A 115 -10.90 -8.59 9.52
CA SER A 115 -11.91 -8.81 10.55
C SER A 115 -12.04 -10.30 10.88
N SER A 116 -12.11 -10.64 12.16
CA SER A 116 -12.30 -12.02 12.63
C SER A 116 -13.61 -12.64 12.15
N ASP A 117 -14.60 -11.80 11.87
CA ASP A 117 -15.92 -12.22 11.38
C ASP A 117 -15.88 -12.64 9.89
N LEU A 118 -14.77 -12.34 9.20
CA LEU A 118 -14.56 -12.64 7.79
C LEU A 118 -13.45 -13.67 7.63
N ASN A 119 -13.86 -14.90 7.30
CA ASN A 119 -12.92 -15.99 7.08
C ASN A 119 -12.42 -16.05 5.63
N PHE A 120 -11.88 -14.93 5.13
CA PHE A 120 -11.28 -14.92 3.79
C PHE A 120 -10.03 -15.78 3.74
N SER A 121 -9.88 -16.51 2.64
CA SER A 121 -8.65 -17.19 2.30
C SER A 121 -7.51 -16.17 2.13
N ASN A 122 -6.28 -16.66 2.22
CA ASN A 122 -5.11 -15.83 1.98
C ASN A 122 -5.06 -15.25 0.56
N GLY A 123 -5.58 -15.98 -0.44
CA GLY A 123 -5.68 -15.48 -1.81
C GLY A 123 -6.60 -14.27 -1.92
N GLU A 124 -7.76 -14.32 -1.27
CA GLU A 124 -8.74 -13.22 -1.26
C GLU A 124 -8.23 -12.00 -0.49
N LYS A 125 -7.55 -12.22 0.65
CA LYS A 125 -6.89 -11.13 1.39
C LYS A 125 -5.82 -10.46 0.52
N ALA A 126 -5.00 -11.24 -0.19
CA ALA A 126 -4.01 -10.70 -1.11
C ALA A 126 -4.64 -9.90 -2.26
N GLU A 127 -5.77 -10.38 -2.81
CA GLU A 127 -6.48 -9.67 -3.87
C GLU A 127 -7.00 -8.31 -3.39
N LEU A 128 -7.64 -8.28 -2.21
CA LEU A 128 -8.14 -7.03 -1.61
C LEU A 128 -6.98 -6.08 -1.26
N LEU A 129 -5.88 -6.60 -0.72
CA LEU A 129 -4.67 -5.82 -0.40
C LEU A 129 -3.92 -5.30 -1.65
N ALA A 130 -4.01 -6.00 -2.79
CA ALA A 130 -3.43 -5.52 -4.04
C ALA A 130 -4.06 -4.18 -4.46
N GLY A 131 -5.35 -3.99 -4.16
CA GLY A 131 -6.07 -2.73 -4.31
C GLY A 131 -5.81 -2.08 -5.67
N LYS A 132 -6.22 -2.73 -6.74
CA LYS A 132 -5.80 -2.34 -8.10
C LYS A 132 -6.67 -1.23 -8.71
N SER A 133 -6.09 -0.53 -9.68
CA SER A 133 -6.81 0.34 -10.63
C SER A 133 -7.30 -0.41 -11.87
N LYS A 134 -7.99 0.31 -12.76
CA LYS A 134 -8.40 -0.17 -14.10
C LYS A 134 -7.29 -0.74 -14.98
N ASN A 135 -6.03 -0.34 -14.75
CA ASN A 135 -4.86 -0.80 -15.52
C ASN A 135 -4.04 -1.83 -14.73
N ASP A 136 -4.66 -2.53 -13.77
CA ASP A 136 -3.99 -3.46 -12.86
C ASP A 136 -2.89 -2.86 -11.97
N CYS A 137 -2.69 -1.52 -12.00
CA CYS A 137 -1.71 -0.85 -11.15
C CYS A 137 -2.06 -1.04 -9.66
N PRO A 138 -1.17 -1.62 -8.83
CA PRO A 138 -1.44 -1.90 -7.42
C PRO A 138 -1.50 -0.64 -6.54
N ALA A 139 -2.20 -0.73 -5.40
CA ALA A 139 -2.30 0.34 -4.41
C ALA A 139 -0.93 0.76 -3.85
N LEU A 140 -0.01 -0.19 -3.63
CA LEU A 140 1.35 0.11 -3.16
C LEU A 140 2.13 0.95 -4.19
N HIS A 141 1.96 0.66 -5.48
CA HIS A 141 2.63 1.38 -6.56
C HIS A 141 2.22 2.86 -6.55
N VAL A 142 0.92 3.16 -6.52
CA VAL A 142 0.44 4.55 -6.56
C VAL A 142 0.79 5.33 -5.29
N ALA A 143 0.79 4.69 -4.12
CA ALA A 143 1.24 5.32 -2.88
C ALA A 143 2.75 5.67 -2.93
N CYS A 144 3.56 4.77 -3.51
CA CYS A 144 4.98 5.00 -3.75
C CYS A 144 5.24 6.11 -4.78
N GLN A 145 4.52 6.08 -5.90
CA GLN A 145 4.60 7.06 -6.97
C GLN A 145 4.26 8.47 -6.49
N ASN A 146 3.27 8.62 -5.61
CA ASN A 146 2.84 9.92 -5.10
C ASN A 146 3.55 10.34 -3.80
N GLY A 147 4.47 9.52 -3.29
CA GLY A 147 5.31 9.90 -2.16
C GLY A 147 4.61 9.92 -0.80
N HIS A 148 3.75 8.94 -0.51
CA HIS A 148 2.96 8.87 0.73
C HIS A 148 3.53 7.84 1.74
N PRO A 149 4.58 8.18 2.52
CA PRO A 149 5.32 7.20 3.34
C PRO A 149 4.47 6.57 4.46
N GLU A 150 3.57 7.32 5.09
CA GLU A 150 2.67 6.79 6.13
C GLU A 150 1.70 5.76 5.54
N THR A 151 1.18 6.04 4.35
CA THR A 151 0.26 5.12 3.65
C THR A 151 0.98 3.84 3.21
N VAL A 152 2.20 3.97 2.69
CA VAL A 152 3.06 2.83 2.35
C VAL A 152 3.34 1.98 3.60
N THR A 153 3.66 2.60 4.73
CA THR A 153 3.90 1.90 5.99
C THR A 153 2.68 1.09 6.43
N VAL A 154 1.48 1.69 6.44
CA VAL A 154 0.24 1.02 6.82
C VAL A 154 -0.08 -0.14 5.86
N LEU A 155 0.05 0.07 4.55
CA LEU A 155 -0.24 -0.95 3.56
C LEU A 155 0.71 -2.15 3.68
N ILE A 156 2.01 -1.90 3.86
CA ILE A 156 2.99 -2.97 4.04
C ILE A 156 2.76 -3.71 5.36
N ALA A 157 2.38 -3.02 6.44
CA ALA A 157 2.00 -3.68 7.69
C ALA A 157 0.82 -4.66 7.47
N GLY A 158 -0.19 -4.27 6.70
CA GLY A 158 -1.28 -5.15 6.29
C GLY A 158 -0.81 -6.36 5.46
N ILE A 159 0.05 -6.13 4.47
CA ILE A 159 0.64 -7.19 3.63
C ILE A 159 1.47 -8.17 4.46
N CYS A 160 2.20 -7.69 5.47
CA CYS A 160 3.02 -8.52 6.35
C CYS A 160 2.20 -9.28 7.39
N ARG A 161 1.04 -8.74 7.82
CA ARG A 161 0.11 -9.40 8.76
C ARG A 161 -0.55 -10.62 8.13
N ALA A 162 -0.98 -10.52 6.88
CA ALA A 162 -1.55 -11.70 6.26
C ALA A 162 -0.44 -12.75 6.17
N ASP A 163 -0.65 -13.89 6.83
CA ASP A 163 0.11 -15.11 6.57
C ASP A 163 -0.27 -15.60 5.17
N LEU A 164 0.06 -14.80 4.13
CA LEU A 164 -0.27 -14.97 2.72
C LEU A 164 0.45 -16.20 2.17
N ASN A 165 -0.01 -17.36 2.65
CA ASN A 165 0.37 -18.72 2.32
C ASN A 165 1.85 -19.12 2.53
N VAL A 166 2.01 -20.43 2.59
CA VAL A 166 3.19 -21.24 2.96
C VAL A 166 4.47 -20.98 2.13
N ASN A 167 4.38 -20.26 0.99
CA ASN A 167 5.49 -20.11 0.02
C ASN A 167 6.02 -18.67 -0.18
N ASN A 168 5.59 -17.66 0.58
CA ASN A 168 6.01 -16.25 0.46
C ASN A 168 5.75 -15.55 -0.90
N SER A 169 5.41 -16.26 -1.98
CA SER A 169 5.34 -15.72 -3.35
C SER A 169 4.36 -14.56 -3.52
N LYS A 170 3.14 -14.70 -2.98
CA LYS A 170 2.12 -13.64 -3.10
C LYS A 170 2.47 -12.40 -2.27
N ARG A 171 3.11 -12.60 -1.12
CA ARG A 171 3.65 -11.50 -0.31
C ARG A 171 4.74 -10.75 -1.08
N ILE A 172 5.65 -11.46 -1.75
CA ILE A 172 6.68 -10.84 -2.60
C ILE A 172 6.05 -10.05 -3.75
N GLU A 173 5.04 -10.60 -4.43
CA GLU A 173 4.33 -9.91 -5.51
C GLU A 173 3.71 -8.59 -5.02
N LEU A 174 3.03 -8.61 -3.86
CA LEU A 174 2.43 -7.42 -3.26
C LEU A 174 3.47 -6.39 -2.81
N LEU A 175 4.58 -6.83 -2.22
CA LEU A 175 5.68 -5.95 -1.80
C LEU A 175 6.44 -5.36 -3.00
N ALA A 176 6.57 -6.12 -4.08
CA ALA A 176 7.15 -5.63 -5.32
C ALA A 176 6.25 -4.55 -5.95
N GLY A 177 4.92 -4.69 -5.85
CA GLY A 177 3.96 -3.70 -6.31
C GLY A 177 4.18 -3.30 -7.76
N LYS A 178 4.47 -4.28 -8.63
CA LYS A 178 4.79 -4.03 -10.04
C LYS A 178 3.57 -3.46 -10.76
N SER A 179 3.77 -2.38 -11.52
CA SER A 179 2.76 -1.84 -12.43
C SER A 179 2.58 -2.72 -13.67
N SER A 180 1.64 -2.36 -14.55
CA SER A 180 1.45 -3.00 -15.86
C SER A 180 2.70 -2.94 -16.75
N ASN A 181 3.57 -1.94 -16.54
CA ASN A 181 4.85 -1.81 -17.25
C ASN A 181 5.98 -2.62 -16.59
N GLY A 182 5.65 -3.35 -15.52
CA GLY A 182 6.57 -4.16 -14.72
C GLY A 182 7.50 -3.36 -13.81
N TRP A 183 7.27 -2.06 -13.65
CA TRP A 183 8.06 -1.21 -12.74
C TRP A 183 7.66 -1.47 -11.29
N PRO A 184 8.59 -1.91 -10.42
CA PRO A 184 8.30 -2.10 -9.00
C PRO A 184 7.99 -0.80 -8.27
N ALA A 185 7.31 -0.90 -7.12
CA ALA A 185 7.00 0.22 -6.25
C ALA A 185 8.25 0.96 -5.74
N LEU A 186 9.35 0.24 -5.51
CA LEU A 186 10.64 0.84 -5.13
C LEU A 186 11.22 1.68 -6.28
N TYR A 187 11.19 1.15 -7.50
CA TYR A 187 11.69 1.83 -8.70
C TYR A 187 10.99 3.18 -8.90
N ILE A 188 9.65 3.18 -8.85
CA ILE A 188 8.88 4.40 -9.08
C ILE A 188 9.09 5.43 -7.95
N ALA A 189 9.19 5.01 -6.68
CA ALA A 189 9.52 5.92 -5.58
C ALA A 189 10.92 6.55 -5.74
N CYS A 190 11.88 5.79 -6.29
CA CYS A 190 13.24 6.27 -6.56
C CYS A 190 13.29 7.26 -7.73
N GLN A 191 12.54 6.97 -8.81
CA GLN A 191 12.41 7.84 -9.97
C GLN A 191 11.86 9.23 -9.58
N TYR A 192 10.81 9.26 -8.75
CA TYR A 192 10.20 10.52 -8.29
C TYR A 192 10.92 11.17 -7.08
N GLY A 193 12.00 10.57 -6.57
CA GLY A 193 12.80 11.19 -5.51
C GLY A 193 12.20 11.13 -4.10
N HIS A 194 11.22 10.25 -3.87
CA HIS A 194 10.49 10.19 -2.60
C HIS A 194 11.26 9.43 -1.51
N HIS A 195 12.35 10.03 -1.00
CA HIS A 195 13.29 9.38 -0.08
C HIS A 195 12.63 8.80 1.19
N LYS A 196 11.65 9.49 1.80
CA LYS A 196 10.93 8.97 2.99
C LYS A 196 10.15 7.70 2.66
N THR A 197 9.55 7.65 1.47
CA THR A 197 8.80 6.48 1.01
C THR A 197 9.72 5.32 0.67
N VAL A 198 10.88 5.60 0.07
CA VAL A 198 11.95 4.61 -0.14
C VAL A 198 12.44 4.05 1.20
N THR A 199 12.66 4.89 2.20
CA THR A 199 13.03 4.45 3.55
C THR A 199 11.96 3.54 4.16
N ALA A 200 10.68 3.90 4.07
CA ALA A 200 9.58 3.10 4.61
C ALA A 200 9.50 1.71 3.93
N LEU A 201 9.62 1.65 2.60
CA LEU A 201 9.56 0.41 1.83
C LEU A 201 10.76 -0.51 2.17
N ILE A 202 11.98 0.03 2.21
CA ILE A 202 13.19 -0.71 2.58
C ILE A 202 13.11 -1.20 4.02
N ALA A 203 12.73 -0.33 4.97
CA ALA A 203 12.63 -0.71 6.38
C ALA A 203 11.69 -1.91 6.56
N ALA A 204 10.58 -1.94 5.82
CA ALA A 204 9.64 -3.04 5.88
C ALA A 204 10.18 -4.33 5.23
N ILE A 205 10.87 -4.24 4.08
CA ILE A 205 11.54 -5.39 3.43
C ILE A 205 12.62 -5.98 4.33
N CYS A 206 13.45 -5.13 4.94
CA CYS A 206 14.58 -5.52 5.77
C CYS A 206 14.13 -6.11 7.10
N ARG A 207 13.21 -5.43 7.79
CA ARG A 207 12.86 -5.76 9.17
C ARG A 207 11.81 -6.85 9.30
N GLY A 208 10.98 -7.11 8.27
CA GLY A 208 9.88 -8.09 8.34
C GLY A 208 8.89 -7.86 9.49
N ASN A 209 9.11 -6.80 10.27
CA ASN A 209 8.56 -6.45 11.55
C ASN A 209 8.75 -4.93 11.69
N LEU A 210 7.74 -4.17 11.27
CA LEU A 210 7.66 -2.78 11.66
C LEU A 210 7.23 -2.79 13.12
N ASN A 211 8.18 -2.64 14.06
CA ASN A 211 7.85 -2.26 15.43
C ASN A 211 7.27 -0.85 15.35
N ILE A 212 5.96 -0.76 15.18
CA ILE A 212 5.22 0.46 15.48
C ILE A 212 5.11 0.42 17.00
N ASN A 213 5.78 1.32 17.72
CA ASN A 213 5.75 1.33 19.17
C ASN A 213 4.31 1.57 19.65
N ASP A 214 3.99 1.11 20.87
CA ASP A 214 2.65 1.03 21.51
C ASP A 214 1.84 2.35 21.55
N ASP A 215 2.42 3.46 21.07
CA ASP A 215 1.83 4.79 21.04
C ASP A 215 1.15 5.13 19.70
N GLY A 216 1.28 4.28 18.67
CA GLY A 216 0.90 4.64 17.29
C GLY A 216 1.67 5.85 16.73
N LYS A 217 2.67 6.34 17.46
CA LYS A 217 3.62 7.35 17.04
C LYS A 217 4.79 6.64 16.38
N THR A 218 4.65 6.35 15.09
CA THR A 218 5.79 6.53 14.20
C THR A 218 6.31 7.95 14.44
N GLU A 219 7.62 8.13 14.48
CA GLU A 219 8.32 9.39 14.78
C GLU A 219 8.01 10.48 13.73
N PHE A 220 6.77 10.96 13.66
CA PHE A 220 6.33 12.11 12.87
C PHE A 220 5.23 12.84 13.64
N SER A 221 5.41 14.16 13.74
CA SER A 221 4.76 15.06 14.70
C SER A 221 3.24 14.94 14.80
N ALA A 222 2.78 14.84 16.05
CA ALA A 222 1.38 14.80 16.45
C ALA A 222 0.56 15.99 15.90
N GLY A 223 -0.39 15.69 15.00
CA GLY A 223 -1.61 16.47 14.85
C GLY A 223 -2.64 16.00 15.87
N LYS A 224 -3.02 16.88 16.81
CA LYS A 224 -4.05 16.61 17.82
C LYS A 224 -5.39 16.33 17.15
N ASN A 225 -5.87 15.09 17.14
CA ASN A 225 -7.31 14.80 17.05
C ASN A 225 -7.67 13.56 17.87
N LYS A 226 -8.66 13.76 18.73
CA LYS A 226 -9.05 12.91 19.85
C LYS A 226 -10.35 12.19 19.49
N TYR A 227 -10.26 11.05 18.82
CA TYR A 227 -11.35 10.08 18.74
C TYR A 227 -10.77 8.67 18.81
N CYS A 228 -11.61 7.68 19.14
CA CYS A 228 -11.37 6.29 19.60
C CYS A 228 -10.45 5.36 18.77
N PHE A 229 -9.61 5.94 17.92
CA PHE A 229 -8.67 5.39 16.96
C PHE A 229 -7.42 4.75 17.60
N SER A 230 -7.04 5.19 18.81
CA SER A 230 -5.89 4.65 19.54
C SER A 230 -6.05 3.16 19.85
N THR A 231 -7.26 2.67 20.17
CA THR A 231 -7.48 1.27 20.56
C THR A 231 -7.47 0.31 19.37
N LEU A 232 -7.94 0.73 18.19
CA LEU A 232 -8.01 -0.13 16.99
C LEU A 232 -6.64 -0.18 16.30
N ILE A 233 -5.92 0.94 16.29
CA ILE A 233 -4.50 0.98 15.91
C ILE A 233 -3.63 0.26 16.93
N SER A 234 -3.80 0.46 18.24
CA SER A 234 -3.00 -0.26 19.24
C SER A 234 -3.32 -1.76 19.27
N ALA A 235 -4.57 -2.17 19.04
CA ALA A 235 -4.93 -3.58 18.86
C ALA A 235 -4.35 -4.15 17.55
N PHE A 236 -4.37 -3.38 16.45
CA PHE A 236 -3.73 -3.78 15.19
C PHE A 236 -2.21 -3.93 15.37
N ILE A 237 -1.55 -2.92 15.97
CA ILE A 237 -0.10 -2.90 16.29
C ILE A 237 0.28 -4.01 17.26
N SER A 238 -0.47 -4.20 18.35
CA SER A 238 -0.24 -5.25 19.35
C SER A 238 -0.38 -6.66 18.74
N THR A 239 -1.25 -6.82 17.73
CA THR A 239 -1.42 -8.08 17.00
C THR A 239 -0.45 -8.29 15.84
N ILE A 240 0.38 -7.31 15.45
CA ILE A 240 1.52 -7.48 14.51
C ILE A 240 2.59 -8.42 15.10
N ARG A 241 2.58 -8.61 16.42
CA ARG A 241 3.59 -9.36 17.19
C ARG A 241 3.62 -10.87 16.94
N GLY A 242 2.77 -11.41 16.07
CA GLY A 242 2.42 -12.84 16.07
C GLY A 242 2.72 -13.68 14.82
N GLY A 243 3.17 -13.12 13.70
CA GLY A 243 3.34 -13.94 12.50
C GLY A 243 4.25 -13.32 11.47
N SER A 244 5.53 -13.71 11.46
CA SER A 244 6.41 -13.36 10.34
C SER A 244 7.40 -14.48 10.09
N ARG A 245 7.19 -15.20 8.99
CA ARG A 245 8.31 -15.85 8.30
C ARG A 245 9.11 -14.74 7.62
N ASN A 246 10.38 -14.61 7.97
CA ASN A 246 11.29 -13.66 7.33
C ASN A 246 11.41 -13.98 5.83
N LEU A 247 11.45 -12.94 4.99
CA LEU A 247 11.80 -13.10 3.58
C LEU A 247 13.19 -13.74 3.47
N SER A 248 13.37 -14.63 2.49
CA SER A 248 14.69 -15.19 2.23
C SER A 248 15.66 -14.09 1.82
N LYS A 249 16.96 -14.34 2.00
CA LYS A 249 18.00 -13.39 1.60
C LYS A 249 17.87 -12.98 0.12
N HIS A 250 17.65 -13.96 -0.76
CA HIS A 250 17.44 -13.74 -2.18
C HIS A 250 16.24 -12.83 -2.46
N GLN A 251 15.12 -13.06 -1.78
CA GLN A 251 13.90 -12.25 -1.94
C GLN A 251 14.10 -10.80 -1.51
N LYS A 252 14.87 -10.56 -0.43
CA LYS A 252 15.22 -9.20 0.00
C LYS A 252 16.08 -8.49 -1.04
N VAL A 253 17.08 -9.20 -1.61
CA VAL A 253 17.95 -8.66 -2.67
C VAL A 253 17.14 -8.27 -3.89
N GLU A 254 16.24 -9.14 -4.35
CA GLU A 254 15.38 -8.87 -5.52
C GLU A 254 14.49 -7.64 -5.31
N LEU A 255 13.83 -7.54 -4.15
CA LEU A 255 12.97 -6.39 -3.83
C LEU A 255 13.74 -5.07 -3.70
N ILE A 256 15.00 -5.12 -3.21
CA ILE A 256 15.86 -3.93 -3.05
C ILE A 256 16.53 -3.52 -4.35
N ALA A 257 16.87 -4.48 -5.21
CA ALA A 257 17.33 -4.19 -6.57
C ALA A 257 16.24 -3.38 -7.30
N GLY A 258 14.98 -3.75 -7.11
CA GLY A 258 13.83 -3.02 -7.63
C GLY A 258 13.89 -2.90 -9.15
N GLU A 259 14.37 -3.95 -9.82
CA GLU A 259 14.63 -3.93 -11.26
C GLU A 259 13.34 -3.79 -12.07
N SER A 260 13.37 -2.91 -13.06
CA SER A 260 12.34 -2.81 -14.09
C SER A 260 12.35 -4.06 -14.99
N ASN A 261 11.36 -4.19 -15.88
CA ASN A 261 11.37 -5.24 -16.89
C ASN A 261 12.53 -5.16 -17.90
N SER A 262 13.19 -4.00 -18.04
CA SER A 262 14.39 -3.84 -18.86
C SER A 262 15.68 -4.17 -18.10
N GLY A 263 15.56 -4.62 -16.84
CA GLY A 263 16.71 -4.88 -15.97
C GLY A 263 17.36 -3.62 -15.42
N CYS A 264 16.66 -2.46 -15.43
CA CYS A 264 17.16 -1.22 -14.86
C CYS A 264 16.91 -1.20 -13.34
N PRO A 265 17.94 -1.16 -12.47
CA PRO A 265 17.77 -1.19 -11.02
C PRO A 265 17.30 0.16 -10.44
N ALA A 266 16.67 0.12 -9.26
CA ALA A 266 16.20 1.32 -8.55
C ALA A 266 17.31 2.34 -8.23
N LEU A 267 18.54 1.87 -7.98
CA LEU A 267 19.70 2.75 -7.77
C LEU A 267 20.11 3.50 -9.05
N HIS A 268 19.98 2.86 -10.22
CA HIS A 268 20.30 3.48 -11.51
C HIS A 268 19.38 4.66 -11.77
N VAL A 269 18.06 4.44 -11.66
CA VAL A 269 17.06 5.51 -11.90
C VAL A 269 17.15 6.63 -10.86
N ALA A 270 17.51 6.33 -9.60
CA ALA A 270 17.75 7.35 -8.58
C ALA A 270 18.94 8.26 -8.95
N CYS A 271 20.02 7.66 -9.45
CA CYS A 271 21.22 8.37 -9.92
C CYS A 271 20.93 9.16 -11.20
N GLU A 272 20.17 8.60 -12.13
CA GLU A 272 19.76 9.26 -13.37
C GLU A 272 18.97 10.55 -13.10
N ASN A 273 18.03 10.50 -12.14
CA ASN A 273 17.19 11.64 -11.78
C ASN A 273 17.85 12.63 -10.82
N GLY A 274 19.09 12.39 -10.38
CA GLY A 274 19.80 13.34 -9.50
C GLY A 274 19.32 13.35 -8.04
N ASN A 275 18.63 12.30 -7.59
CA ASN A 275 18.00 12.24 -6.27
C ASN A 275 18.99 11.79 -5.19
N LEU A 276 19.86 12.69 -4.70
CA LEU A 276 20.90 12.38 -3.72
C LEU A 276 20.35 11.69 -2.46
N ASP A 277 19.26 12.19 -1.87
CA ASP A 277 18.68 11.61 -0.65
C ASP A 277 18.23 10.16 -0.84
N VAL A 278 17.64 9.84 -2.01
CA VAL A 278 17.25 8.47 -2.36
C VAL A 278 18.49 7.59 -2.53
N VAL A 279 19.51 8.09 -3.24
CA VAL A 279 20.78 7.36 -3.42
C VAL A 279 21.42 7.06 -2.07
N THR A 280 21.48 8.04 -1.17
CA THR A 280 22.01 7.85 0.18
C THR A 280 21.22 6.79 0.96
N VAL A 281 19.90 6.81 0.90
CA VAL A 281 19.05 5.80 1.56
C VAL A 281 19.30 4.40 0.98
N LEU A 282 19.33 4.25 -0.33
CA LEU A 282 19.56 2.95 -1.00
C LEU A 282 20.95 2.40 -0.68
N VAL A 283 22.01 3.20 -0.83
CA VAL A 283 23.39 2.78 -0.53
C VAL A 283 23.53 2.42 0.95
N SER A 284 22.99 3.24 1.85
CA SER A 284 23.02 2.96 3.30
C SER A 284 22.29 1.65 3.64
N ALA A 285 21.17 1.38 2.96
CA ALA A 285 20.41 0.15 3.14
C ALA A 285 21.19 -1.08 2.64
N ILE A 286 21.78 -1.01 1.44
CA ILE A 286 22.58 -2.10 0.85
C ILE A 286 23.81 -2.40 1.71
N CYS A 287 24.47 -1.36 2.23
CA CYS A 287 25.65 -1.50 3.08
C CYS A 287 25.33 -1.94 4.52
N SER A 288 24.08 -1.78 4.97
CA SER A 288 23.62 -2.16 6.30
C SER A 288 23.81 -3.65 6.57
N SER A 289 24.18 -3.99 7.81
CA SER A 289 24.25 -5.38 8.28
C SER A 289 22.87 -6.06 8.32
N ALA A 290 21.77 -5.31 8.27
CA ALA A 290 20.40 -5.82 8.36
C ALA A 290 20.01 -6.80 7.22
N LEU A 291 20.73 -6.76 6.09
CA LEU A 291 20.46 -7.64 4.94
C LEU A 291 21.35 -8.87 4.89
N SER A 292 22.40 -8.94 5.71
CA SER A 292 23.39 -10.05 5.69
C SER A 292 23.90 -10.40 4.29
N LEU A 293 24.11 -9.38 3.43
CA LEU A 293 24.61 -9.55 2.06
C LEU A 293 26.08 -9.93 2.06
N SER A 294 26.46 -10.81 1.13
CA SER A 294 27.86 -11.06 0.79
C SER A 294 28.44 -9.85 0.07
N GLN A 295 29.76 -9.74 0.03
CA GLN A 295 30.41 -8.63 -0.66
C GLN A 295 30.02 -8.58 -2.14
N SER A 296 29.98 -9.73 -2.82
CA SER A 296 29.59 -9.81 -4.24
C SER A 296 28.16 -9.34 -4.51
N GLU A 297 27.21 -9.62 -3.61
CA GLU A 297 25.82 -9.13 -3.75
C GLU A 297 25.74 -7.62 -3.55
N LYS A 298 26.50 -7.08 -2.60
CA LYS A 298 26.61 -5.63 -2.40
C LYS A 298 27.19 -4.96 -3.63
N ASP A 299 28.29 -5.49 -4.16
CA ASP A 299 28.96 -4.95 -5.35
C ASP A 299 28.03 -4.95 -6.56
N LYS A 300 27.23 -6.03 -6.76
CA LYS A 300 26.22 -6.08 -7.82
C LYS A 300 25.14 -5.00 -7.66
N LEU A 301 24.56 -4.87 -6.47
CA LEU A 301 23.50 -3.90 -6.19
C LEU A 301 24.01 -2.46 -6.28
N LEU A 302 25.22 -2.20 -5.75
CA LEU A 302 25.86 -0.89 -5.77
C LEU A 302 26.28 -0.49 -7.18
N ALA A 303 26.76 -1.44 -8.01
CA ALA A 303 27.05 -1.14 -9.41
C ALA A 303 25.84 -0.54 -10.14
N GLY A 304 24.61 -0.95 -9.77
CA GLY A 304 23.37 -0.43 -10.32
C GLY A 304 23.39 -0.45 -11.84
N LYS A 305 23.96 -1.52 -12.41
CA LYS A 305 24.18 -1.65 -13.84
C LYS A 305 22.85 -1.91 -14.51
N ASP A 306 22.49 -1.03 -15.44
CA ASP A 306 21.33 -1.23 -16.29
C ASP A 306 21.64 -2.34 -17.32
N GLU A 307 20.80 -3.36 -17.40
CA GLU A 307 21.03 -4.50 -18.29
C GLU A 307 20.93 -4.12 -19.77
N GLU A 308 20.07 -3.16 -20.11
CA GLU A 308 19.84 -2.73 -21.49
C GLU A 308 21.00 -1.88 -22.04
N SER A 309 21.40 -0.83 -21.31
CA SER A 309 22.49 0.05 -21.74
C SER A 309 23.89 -0.44 -21.33
N GLY A 310 23.97 -1.34 -20.35
CA GLY A 310 25.24 -1.79 -19.76
C GLY A 310 25.96 -0.73 -18.93
N VAL A 311 25.32 0.42 -18.67
CA VAL A 311 25.91 1.56 -17.94
C VAL A 311 25.66 1.40 -16.44
N SER A 312 26.69 1.64 -15.61
CA SER A 312 26.57 1.67 -14.15
C SER A 312 25.85 2.93 -13.64
N ALA A 313 25.31 2.86 -12.43
CA ALA A 313 24.67 4.01 -11.79
C ALA A 313 25.64 5.21 -11.64
N LEU A 314 26.92 4.95 -11.33
CA LEU A 314 27.96 5.96 -11.22
C LEU A 314 28.28 6.64 -12.57
N GLU A 315 28.40 5.85 -13.64
CA GLU A 315 28.63 6.38 -14.99
C GLU A 315 27.45 7.22 -15.47
N ARG A 316 26.22 6.77 -15.18
CA ARG A 316 25.00 7.54 -15.50
C ARG A 316 24.96 8.86 -14.75
N ALA A 317 25.23 8.87 -13.44
CA ALA A 317 25.30 10.10 -12.64
C ALA A 317 26.36 11.07 -13.18
N ARG A 318 27.53 10.56 -13.58
CA ARG A 318 28.61 11.37 -14.16
C ARG A 318 28.22 11.94 -15.53
N ALA A 319 27.60 11.15 -16.39
CA ALA A 319 27.18 11.58 -17.72
C ALA A 319 26.15 12.72 -17.67
N LEU A 320 25.32 12.76 -16.63
CA LEU A 320 24.29 13.79 -16.42
C LEU A 320 24.76 14.96 -15.55
N GLY A 321 26.00 14.96 -15.05
CA GLY A 321 26.57 16.06 -14.26
C GLY A 321 26.10 16.12 -12.80
N HIS A 322 25.67 14.99 -12.21
CA HIS A 322 25.22 14.93 -10.82
C HIS A 322 26.41 14.81 -9.85
N ASP A 323 27.25 15.84 -9.77
CA ASP A 323 28.55 15.81 -9.08
C ASP A 323 28.47 15.38 -7.62
N LYS A 324 27.45 15.83 -6.87
CA LYS A 324 27.26 15.44 -5.46
C LYS A 324 27.00 13.94 -5.30
N ILE A 325 26.27 13.33 -6.24
CA ILE A 325 26.02 11.89 -6.24
C ILE A 325 27.31 11.16 -6.59
N VAL A 326 28.05 11.63 -7.61
CA VAL A 326 29.33 11.04 -8.00
C VAL A 326 30.34 11.06 -6.85
N GLU A 327 30.44 12.18 -6.13
CA GLU A 327 31.29 12.30 -4.95
C GLU A 327 30.84 11.35 -3.83
N PHE A 328 29.54 11.31 -3.52
CA PHE A 328 28.99 10.41 -2.52
C PHE A 328 29.28 8.93 -2.84
N LEU A 329 29.00 8.49 -4.06
CA LEU A 329 29.22 7.10 -4.49
C LEU A 329 30.71 6.71 -4.44
N ARG A 330 31.61 7.60 -4.86
CA ARG A 330 33.07 7.38 -4.74
C ARG A 330 33.52 7.23 -3.29
N ASN A 331 32.98 8.05 -2.39
CA ASN A 331 33.27 7.97 -0.96
C ASN A 331 32.75 6.65 -0.34
N CYS A 332 31.75 6.02 -0.96
CA CYS A 332 31.26 4.69 -0.59
C CYS A 332 32.05 3.53 -1.24
N GLY A 333 33.11 3.81 -2.00
CA GLY A 333 33.98 2.80 -2.61
C GLY A 333 33.52 2.28 -3.98
N MET A 334 32.70 3.04 -4.70
CA MET A 334 32.26 2.75 -6.08
C MET A 334 33.11 3.44 -7.15
#